data_AF-A0A0G0D426-F1
#
_entry.id   AF-A0A0G0D426-F1
#
_cell.length_a   1.000
_cell.length_b   1.000
_cell.length_c   1.000
_cell.angle_alpha   90.00
_cell.angle_beta   90.00
_cell.angle_gamma   90.00
#
_symmetry.space_group_name_H-M   'P 1'
#
loop_
_entity.id
_entity.type
_entity.pdbx_description
1 polymer ?
#
loop_
_entity_poly.entity_id
_entity_poly.type
_entity_poly.pdbx_seq_one_letter_code
_entity_poly.pdbx_strand_id
1 'polypeptide(L)'
;MYMILNYFPKQEVFIVNNNSMFYYEHIGHMQFSVLTLTCYRAILELNRSSNNRFVLFEEAVQGVIKSGFSRKQVEGELDRFCYGFECQDRYDDCGRLIAFTETGLSFLKEMLRSVHVQRSQMALLIRAAKKQNHFNVILQETTFFPEEIYAVIKRHNLRSGGCRDFKRCLSANELHMFCLDFLNALESQTITRNTTLDECIRLVENEGRFWASVGGKYSWFVFPQRFEVSFSNEDWVMYDEIVDRLVRPPEWGGGKDVSYDEMLSLLGNDEKKFELFHKHGVIRPLWISPEICEAKFRLTAFGYLIWERKKKGPINEFWAIKRGEDNYELSLCVASDFESEGSGMSEEKSLPSLMMSGTREEIAQSIIGVISKQGYLF
;
A
#
# COMPACT_ATOMS: atom_id res chain seq x y z
N MET A 1 -0.68 24.92 3.92
CA MET A 1 0.47 24.60 4.79
C MET A 1 0.87 23.19 4.45
N TYR A 2 2.04 22.98 3.85
CA TYR A 2 2.49 21.70 3.32
C TYR A 2 3.36 21.01 4.36
N MET A 3 3.13 19.74 4.64
CA MET A 3 3.95 18.95 5.55
C MET A 3 4.84 18.02 4.71
N ILE A 4 6.14 18.30 4.69
CA ILE A 4 7.17 17.49 4.04
C ILE A 4 7.87 16.69 5.14
N LEU A 5 7.76 15.37 5.10
CA LEU A 5 8.38 14.48 6.09
C LEU A 5 9.69 13.92 5.50
N ASN A 6 10.82 14.19 6.16
CA ASN A 6 12.16 13.73 5.77
C ASN A 6 12.82 13.01 6.97
N TYR A 7 13.16 11.71 6.89
CA TYR A 7 14.48 11.13 7.25
C TYR A 7 14.56 9.58 7.13
N PHE A 8 15.58 9.11 6.39
CA PHE A 8 15.93 7.73 5.94
C PHE A 8 16.39 6.69 7.01
N PRO A 9 16.59 5.37 6.69
CA PRO A 9 16.52 4.72 5.37
C PRO A 9 15.53 3.54 5.27
N LYS A 10 14.94 3.41 4.07
CA LYS A 10 13.76 2.60 3.66
C LYS A 10 12.44 3.30 3.95
N GLN A 11 12.18 4.39 3.23
CA GLN A 11 10.91 5.12 3.28
C GLN A 11 10.27 5.20 1.90
N GLU A 12 8.97 4.95 1.87
CA GLU A 12 8.02 5.46 0.86
C GLU A 12 7.64 6.88 1.29
N VAL A 13 7.56 7.84 0.35
CA VAL A 13 7.20 9.24 0.61
C VAL A 13 5.75 9.51 0.14
N PHE A 14 5.05 10.42 0.83
CA PHE A 14 3.67 10.82 0.53
C PHE A 14 3.54 12.34 0.53
N ILE A 15 2.73 12.87 -0.39
CA ILE A 15 2.39 14.29 -0.51
C ILE A 15 0.88 14.42 -0.29
N VAL A 16 0.44 15.24 0.67
CA VAL A 16 -1.00 15.45 0.94
C VAL A 16 -1.36 16.90 0.62
N ASN A 17 -2.38 17.12 -0.23
CA ASN A 17 -3.05 18.41 -0.41
C ASN A 17 -4.57 18.24 -0.26
N ASN A 18 -5.24 19.28 0.24
CA ASN A 18 -6.65 19.30 0.65
C ASN A 18 -7.68 19.16 -0.49
N ASN A 19 -7.27 19.25 -1.76
CA ASN A 19 -8.19 19.14 -2.92
C ASN A 19 -7.75 18.14 -4.01
N SER A 20 -6.54 17.60 -3.92
CA SER A 20 -6.02 16.57 -4.84
C SER A 20 -5.12 15.66 -4.02
N MET A 21 -5.62 14.47 -3.67
CA MET A 21 -4.79 13.49 -2.97
C MET A 21 -3.89 12.78 -3.97
N PHE A 22 -2.58 12.95 -3.82
CA PHE A 22 -1.61 12.01 -4.37
C PHE A 22 -1.77 10.69 -3.62
N TYR A 23 -2.70 9.83 -4.06
CA TYR A 23 -2.87 8.49 -3.51
C TYR A 23 -1.75 7.58 -4.03
N TYR A 24 -0.58 7.63 -3.41
CA TYR A 24 0.38 6.54 -3.53
C TYR A 24 0.17 5.54 -2.39
N GLU A 25 -0.96 4.84 -2.37
CA GLU A 25 -1.19 3.78 -1.38
C GLU A 25 -0.48 2.50 -1.85
N HIS A 26 0.85 2.51 -1.80
CA HIS A 26 1.65 1.29 -1.93
C HIS A 26 1.71 0.48 -0.63
N ILE A 27 0.76 0.74 0.26
CA ILE A 27 0.58 0.06 1.54
C ILE A 27 -0.13 -1.27 1.26
N GLY A 28 0.51 -2.15 0.48
CA GLY A 28 0.03 -3.53 0.39
C GLY A 28 0.21 -4.26 1.72
N HIS A 29 1.25 -3.88 2.46
CA HIS A 29 1.58 -4.46 3.75
C HIS A 29 2.09 -3.37 4.67
N MET A 30 1.46 -3.21 5.83
CA MET A 30 2.00 -2.38 6.89
C MET A 30 2.21 -3.19 8.16
N GLN A 31 3.35 -2.95 8.80
CA GLN A 31 3.72 -3.58 10.06
C GLN A 31 3.36 -2.63 11.19
N PHE A 32 2.63 -3.14 12.19
CA PHE A 32 2.33 -2.39 13.39
C PHE A 32 2.85 -3.12 14.61
N SER A 33 3.54 -2.39 15.48
CA SER A 33 3.95 -2.91 16.77
C SER A 33 2.93 -2.55 17.85
N VAL A 34 2.89 -3.32 18.94
CA VAL A 34 2.12 -2.94 20.13
C VAL A 34 2.52 -1.56 20.65
N LEU A 35 3.81 -1.22 20.56
CA LEU A 35 4.34 0.09 20.93
C LEU A 35 3.70 1.19 20.07
N THR A 36 3.67 1.03 18.75
CA THR A 36 2.98 1.93 17.81
C THR A 36 1.55 2.23 18.25
N LEU A 37 0.78 1.18 18.49
CA LEU A 37 -0.64 1.28 18.86
C LEU A 37 -0.82 1.93 20.23
N THR A 38 0.10 1.68 21.15
CA THR A 38 0.10 2.29 22.48
C THR A 38 0.41 3.79 22.41
N CYS A 39 1.32 4.21 21.52
CA CYS A 39 1.56 5.64 21.23
C CYS A 39 0.29 6.32 20.68
N TYR A 40 -0.41 5.67 19.73
CA TYR A 40 -1.72 6.15 19.25
C TYR A 40 -2.73 6.34 20.38
N ARG A 41 -2.82 5.38 21.32
CA ARG A 41 -3.74 5.47 22.45
C ARG A 41 -3.41 6.63 23.36
N ALA A 42 -2.15 6.74 23.79
CA ALA A 42 -1.72 7.79 24.72
C ALA A 42 -2.00 9.21 24.18
N ILE A 43 -1.72 9.44 22.89
CA ILE A 43 -1.94 10.75 22.26
C ILE A 43 -3.44 11.05 22.12
N LEU A 44 -4.26 10.06 21.75
CA LEU A 44 -5.71 10.24 21.66
C LEU A 44 -6.35 10.54 23.02
N GLU A 45 -5.89 9.89 24.08
CA GLU A 45 -6.35 10.16 25.45
C GLU A 45 -5.99 11.57 25.90
N LEU A 46 -4.74 11.99 25.69
CA LEU A 46 -4.28 13.34 26.05
C LEU A 46 -5.02 14.44 25.26
N ASN A 47 -5.27 14.25 23.97
CA ASN A 47 -6.08 15.17 23.16
C ASN A 47 -7.51 15.31 23.69
N ARG A 48 -8.15 14.19 24.11
CA ARG A 48 -9.51 14.21 24.67
C ARG A 48 -9.58 14.93 26.01
N SER A 49 -8.59 14.73 26.88
CA SER A 49 -8.56 15.33 28.22
C SER A 49 -8.27 16.83 28.19
N SER A 50 -7.48 17.30 27.21
CA SER A 50 -7.05 18.70 27.12
C SER A 50 -7.93 19.56 26.20
N ASN A 51 -8.79 18.95 25.38
CA ASN A 51 -9.52 19.59 24.27
C ASN A 51 -8.60 20.41 23.33
N ASN A 52 -7.31 20.06 23.31
CA ASN A 52 -6.28 20.71 22.51
C ASN A 52 -5.93 19.81 21.31
N ARG A 53 -5.53 20.45 20.21
CA ARG A 53 -5.02 19.77 19.01
C ARG A 53 -3.59 19.21 19.20
N PHE A 54 -2.87 19.75 20.17
CA PHE A 54 -1.47 19.46 20.44
C PHE A 54 -1.33 18.91 21.87
N VAL A 55 -0.47 17.91 22.02
CA VAL A 55 -0.06 17.37 23.33
C VAL A 55 1.44 17.57 23.51
N LEU A 56 1.89 17.72 24.75
CA LEU A 56 3.32 17.81 25.02
C LEU A 56 3.96 16.44 24.74
N PHE A 57 5.07 16.44 24.00
CA PHE A 57 5.79 15.22 23.66
C PHE A 57 6.17 14.43 24.93
N GLU A 58 6.59 15.12 25.99
CA GLU A 58 6.92 14.50 27.26
C GLU A 58 5.71 13.80 27.91
N GLU A 59 4.51 14.41 27.86
CA GLU A 59 3.31 13.79 28.40
C GLU A 59 2.94 12.52 27.63
N ALA A 60 3.06 12.55 26.30
CA ALA A 60 2.86 11.38 25.45
C ALA A 60 3.86 10.26 25.79
N VAL A 61 5.15 10.61 25.95
CA VAL A 61 6.21 9.67 26.36
C VAL A 61 5.88 9.03 27.72
N GLN A 62 5.53 9.84 28.73
CA GLN A 62 5.19 9.35 30.06
C GLN A 62 3.93 8.47 30.06
N GLY A 63 2.94 8.77 29.21
CA GLY A 63 1.76 7.94 29.00
C GLY A 63 2.10 6.52 28.53
N VAL A 64 3.07 6.40 27.62
CA VAL A 64 3.46 5.10 27.05
C VAL A 64 4.43 4.33 27.94
N ILE A 65 5.36 5.00 28.64
CA ILE A 65 6.31 4.33 29.57
C ILE A 65 5.58 3.56 30.67
N LYS A 66 4.41 4.06 31.13
CA LYS A 66 3.55 3.34 32.09
C LYS A 66 3.11 1.96 31.62
N SER A 67 3.14 1.70 30.31
CA SER A 67 2.83 0.41 29.69
C SER A 67 4.04 -0.54 29.62
N GLY A 68 5.19 -0.18 30.21
CA GLY A 68 6.37 -1.05 30.33
C GLY A 68 7.42 -0.89 29.23
N PHE A 69 7.25 0.08 28.31
CA PHE A 69 8.24 0.38 27.28
C PHE A 69 9.34 1.31 27.80
N SER A 70 10.59 1.11 27.35
CA SER A 70 11.67 2.02 27.71
C SER A 70 11.51 3.36 27.00
N ARG A 71 11.91 4.45 27.67
CA ARG A 71 11.87 5.81 27.11
C ARG A 71 12.48 5.89 25.71
N LYS A 72 13.66 5.29 25.51
CA LYS A 72 14.36 5.30 24.21
C LYS A 72 13.54 4.65 23.09
N GLN A 73 12.79 3.58 23.38
CA GLN A 73 11.92 2.95 22.40
C GLN A 73 10.75 3.85 22.05
N VAL A 74 10.11 4.45 23.07
CA VAL A 74 8.97 5.34 22.90
C VAL A 74 9.34 6.57 22.08
N GLU A 75 10.43 7.25 22.46
CA GLU A 75 10.94 8.41 21.72
C GLU A 75 11.27 8.03 20.28
N GLY A 76 12.02 6.94 20.09
CA GLY A 76 12.35 6.45 18.75
C GLY A 76 11.12 6.06 17.91
N GLU A 77 10.05 5.59 18.53
CA GLU A 77 8.81 5.24 17.82
C GLU A 77 7.99 6.50 17.48
N LEU A 78 7.84 7.44 18.42
CA LEU A 78 7.18 8.73 18.19
C LEU A 78 7.90 9.55 17.12
N ASP A 79 9.24 9.51 17.10
CA ASP A 79 10.06 10.17 16.08
C ASP A 79 9.95 9.45 14.70
N ARG A 80 9.58 8.15 14.66
CA ARG A 80 9.41 7.37 13.41
C ARG A 80 8.03 7.54 12.75
N PHE A 81 6.96 7.77 13.52
CA PHE A 81 5.59 7.79 13.00
C PHE A 81 5.19 9.10 12.31
N CYS A 82 5.79 9.31 11.14
CA CYS A 82 5.45 10.40 10.23
C CYS A 82 3.99 10.33 9.71
N TYR A 83 3.35 9.15 9.74
CA TYR A 83 1.98 8.94 9.23
C TYR A 83 0.87 9.28 10.23
N GLY A 84 1.15 9.16 11.53
CA GLY A 84 0.15 9.31 12.59
C GLY A 84 0.10 10.72 13.17
N PHE A 85 1.27 11.35 13.24
CA PHE A 85 1.47 12.54 14.05
C PHE A 85 2.50 13.48 13.44
N GLU A 86 2.38 14.75 13.75
CA GLU A 86 3.34 15.79 13.43
C GLU A 86 4.00 16.25 14.73
N CYS A 87 5.33 16.14 14.80
CA CYS A 87 6.13 16.70 15.88
C CYS A 87 6.57 18.12 15.49
N GLN A 88 6.22 19.12 16.31
CA GLN A 88 6.60 20.51 16.12
C GLN A 88 7.37 21.02 17.35
N ASP A 89 8.53 21.66 17.11
CA ASP A 89 9.41 22.18 18.16
C ASP A 89 8.94 23.52 18.77
N ARG A 90 7.63 23.71 19.01
CA ARG A 90 7.10 25.02 19.43
C ARG A 90 6.24 24.96 20.68
N TYR A 91 6.89 24.94 21.83
CA TYR A 91 6.41 25.55 23.06
C TYR A 91 7.66 25.99 23.84
N ASP A 92 7.94 27.29 23.87
CA ASP A 92 9.19 27.89 24.39
C ASP A 92 10.51 27.27 23.85
N ASP A 93 11.67 27.75 24.32
CA ASP A 93 13.00 27.40 23.76
C ASP A 93 13.38 25.91 23.90
N CYS A 94 12.54 25.08 24.55
CA CYS A 94 12.90 23.71 24.93
C CYS A 94 11.79 22.65 24.74
N GLY A 95 10.53 23.01 24.46
CA GLY A 95 9.41 22.07 24.42
C GLY A 95 9.03 21.56 23.02
N ARG A 96 8.92 20.22 22.88
CA ARG A 96 8.35 19.57 21.68
C ARG A 96 6.84 19.31 21.86
N LEU A 97 6.04 19.71 20.87
CA LEU A 97 4.62 19.38 20.76
C LEU A 97 4.44 18.27 19.72
N ILE A 98 3.41 17.45 19.93
CA ILE A 98 2.98 16.45 18.97
C ILE A 98 1.47 16.57 18.73
N ALA A 99 1.05 16.52 17.48
CA ALA A 99 -0.36 16.58 17.08
C ALA A 99 -0.74 15.38 16.22
N PHE A 100 -1.98 14.91 16.35
CA PHE A 100 -2.51 13.87 15.46
C PHE A 100 -2.87 14.51 14.12
N THR A 101 -2.36 13.95 13.02
CA THR A 101 -2.65 14.47 11.68
C THR A 101 -3.99 13.92 11.18
N GLU A 102 -4.65 14.63 10.26
CA GLU A 102 -5.89 14.12 9.64
C GLU A 102 -5.64 12.82 8.86
N THR A 103 -4.50 12.73 8.18
CA THR A 103 -4.01 11.51 7.51
C THR A 103 -3.84 10.37 8.51
N GLY A 104 -3.20 10.64 9.66
CA GLY A 104 -3.07 9.67 10.72
C GLY A 104 -4.41 9.18 11.25
N LEU A 105 -5.39 10.07 11.41
CA LEU A 105 -6.72 9.70 11.90
C LEU A 105 -7.46 8.83 10.89
N SER A 106 -7.39 9.20 9.61
CA SER A 106 -7.96 8.39 8.52
C SER A 106 -7.33 6.99 8.50
N PHE A 107 -6.01 6.94 8.59
CA PHE A 107 -5.25 5.71 8.59
C PHE A 107 -5.56 4.82 9.80
N LEU A 108 -5.63 5.39 11.00
CA LEU A 108 -6.02 4.67 12.21
C LEU A 108 -7.43 4.07 12.06
N LYS A 109 -8.39 4.83 11.52
CA LYS A 109 -9.74 4.33 11.27
C LYS A 109 -9.74 3.15 10.29
N GLU A 110 -8.94 3.25 9.23
CA GLU A 110 -8.80 2.17 8.26
C GLU A 110 -8.18 0.93 8.90
N MET A 111 -7.08 1.07 9.66
CA MET A 111 -6.47 -0.03 10.41
C MET A 111 -7.46 -0.72 11.38
N LEU A 112 -8.22 0.07 12.15
CA LEU A 112 -9.25 -0.44 13.05
C LEU A 112 -10.32 -1.22 12.29
N ARG A 113 -10.72 -0.74 11.10
CA ARG A 113 -11.65 -1.45 10.22
C ARG A 113 -11.03 -2.73 9.65
N SER A 114 -9.77 -2.68 9.24
CA SER A 114 -9.08 -3.74 8.54
C SER A 114 -8.82 -4.95 9.43
N VAL A 115 -8.48 -4.77 10.72
CA VAL A 115 -8.06 -5.89 11.60
C VAL A 115 -9.09 -7.02 11.66
N HIS A 116 -10.38 -6.69 11.70
CA HIS A 116 -11.41 -7.72 11.82
C HIS A 116 -11.61 -8.46 10.51
N VAL A 117 -11.55 -7.76 9.38
CA VAL A 117 -11.77 -8.40 8.07
C VAL A 117 -10.59 -9.27 7.61
N GLN A 118 -9.39 -9.12 8.21
CA GLN A 118 -8.19 -9.85 7.77
C GLN A 118 -8.33 -11.38 7.77
N ARG A 119 -9.14 -11.97 8.69
CA ARG A 119 -9.37 -13.44 8.73
C ARG A 119 -10.34 -13.94 7.67
N SER A 120 -11.14 -13.03 7.14
CA SER A 120 -12.24 -13.30 6.23
C SER A 120 -11.96 -12.72 4.85
N GLN A 121 -10.72 -12.29 4.57
CA GLN A 121 -10.36 -11.65 3.31
C GLN A 121 -9.34 -12.46 2.51
N MET A 122 -9.47 -12.37 1.20
CA MET A 122 -8.45 -12.73 0.22
C MET A 122 -8.03 -11.45 -0.51
N ALA A 123 -6.73 -11.14 -0.49
CA ALA A 123 -6.13 -10.06 -1.26
C ALA A 123 -5.18 -10.66 -2.31
N LEU A 124 -5.57 -10.54 -3.58
CA LEU A 124 -4.95 -11.25 -4.69
C LEU A 124 -4.58 -10.30 -5.83
N LEU A 125 -3.28 -10.20 -6.11
CA LEU A 125 -2.77 -9.50 -7.27
C LEU A 125 -2.60 -10.48 -8.44
N ILE A 126 -3.24 -10.18 -9.57
CA ILE A 126 -3.20 -11.01 -10.78
C ILE A 126 -2.75 -10.16 -11.96
N ARG A 127 -1.80 -10.70 -12.71
CA ARG A 127 -1.40 -10.20 -14.03
C ARG A 127 -1.24 -11.34 -15.01
N ALA A 128 -1.28 -11.04 -16.30
CA ALA A 128 -0.98 -12.06 -17.31
C ALA A 128 0.44 -12.61 -17.19
N ALA A 129 0.58 -13.88 -17.55
CA ALA A 129 1.87 -14.50 -17.81
C ALA A 129 2.16 -14.46 -19.31
N LYS A 130 3.44 -14.66 -19.68
CA LYS A 130 3.86 -14.82 -21.08
C LYS A 130 3.21 -16.04 -21.75
N LYS A 131 2.86 -17.05 -20.95
CA LYS A 131 2.22 -18.27 -21.44
C LYS A 131 0.71 -18.03 -21.55
N GLN A 132 0.15 -18.33 -22.71
CA GLN A 132 -1.29 -18.19 -22.96
C GLN A 132 -2.12 -18.93 -21.90
N ASN A 133 -3.24 -18.32 -21.49
CA ASN A 133 -4.15 -18.83 -20.45
C ASN A 133 -3.50 -19.08 -19.08
N HIS A 134 -2.35 -18.44 -18.81
CA HIS A 134 -1.71 -18.47 -17.50
C HIS A 134 -1.57 -17.06 -16.93
N PHE A 135 -1.55 -17.00 -15.61
CA PHE A 135 -1.53 -15.77 -14.84
C PHE A 135 -0.46 -15.84 -13.77
N ASN A 136 0.30 -14.77 -13.59
CA ASN A 136 1.14 -14.61 -12.42
C ASN A 136 0.24 -14.11 -11.28
N VAL A 137 0.18 -14.91 -10.23
CA VAL A 137 -0.69 -14.69 -9.08
C VAL A 137 0.20 -14.41 -7.86
N ILE A 138 -0.09 -13.33 -7.16
CA ILE A 138 0.53 -12.96 -5.89
C ILE A 138 -0.59 -12.83 -4.85
N LEU A 139 -0.50 -13.64 -3.81
CA LEU A 139 -1.36 -13.60 -2.63
C LEU A 139 -0.62 -12.84 -1.53
N GLN A 140 -1.28 -11.83 -0.95
CA GLN A 140 -0.74 -10.99 0.11
C GLN A 140 -1.09 -11.60 1.48
N GLU A 141 -0.08 -11.96 2.28
CA GLU A 141 -0.23 -12.64 3.57
C GLU A 141 -0.41 -11.64 4.71
N THR A 142 -1.44 -11.86 5.52
CA THR A 142 -1.67 -11.11 6.77
C THR A 142 -1.14 -11.91 7.96
N THR A 143 -0.93 -11.28 9.12
CA THR A 143 -0.67 -12.05 10.36
C THR A 143 -1.85 -12.94 10.75
N PHE A 144 -3.07 -12.59 10.32
CA PHE A 144 -4.32 -13.18 10.78
C PHE A 144 -4.85 -14.30 9.87
N PHE A 145 -4.04 -14.77 8.91
CA PHE A 145 -4.45 -15.93 8.10
C PHE A 145 -4.74 -17.14 9.01
N PRO A 146 -5.91 -17.77 8.90
CA PRO A 146 -6.20 -19.02 9.61
C PRO A 146 -5.36 -20.17 9.04
N GLU A 147 -5.16 -21.22 9.84
CA GLU A 147 -4.30 -22.36 9.49
C GLU A 147 -4.74 -23.08 8.20
N GLU A 148 -6.05 -23.10 7.97
CA GLU A 148 -6.69 -23.65 6.77
C GLU A 148 -6.18 -22.98 5.49
N ILE A 149 -5.88 -21.68 5.54
CA ILE A 149 -5.35 -20.93 4.40
C ILE A 149 -3.93 -21.38 4.07
N TYR A 150 -3.08 -21.62 5.07
CA TYR A 150 -1.74 -22.17 4.83
C TYR A 150 -1.80 -23.58 4.22
N ALA A 151 -2.81 -24.38 4.60
CA ALA A 151 -3.05 -25.67 3.97
C ALA A 151 -3.43 -25.55 2.48
N VAL A 152 -4.26 -24.55 2.12
CA VAL A 152 -4.60 -24.23 0.72
C VAL A 152 -3.35 -23.76 -0.05
N ILE A 153 -2.58 -22.83 0.49
CA ILE A 153 -1.33 -22.32 -0.11
C ILE A 153 -0.37 -23.48 -0.42
N LYS A 154 -0.20 -24.40 0.52
CA LYS A 154 0.64 -25.60 0.37
C LYS A 154 0.09 -26.55 -0.70
N ARG A 155 -1.21 -26.84 -0.68
CA ARG A 155 -1.88 -27.72 -1.66
C ARG A 155 -1.71 -27.20 -3.09
N HIS A 156 -1.82 -25.88 -3.25
CA HIS A 156 -1.63 -25.20 -4.53
C HIS A 156 -0.16 -24.83 -4.80
N ASN A 157 0.80 -25.32 -4.01
CA ASN A 157 2.24 -25.13 -4.25
C ASN A 157 2.68 -23.67 -4.46
N LEU A 158 2.00 -22.70 -3.85
CA LEU A 158 2.47 -21.32 -3.88
C LEU A 158 3.77 -21.21 -3.06
N ARG A 159 4.73 -20.43 -3.56
CA ARG A 159 6.04 -20.24 -2.91
C ARG A 159 6.14 -18.84 -2.32
N SER A 160 6.90 -18.67 -1.26
CA SER A 160 7.14 -17.33 -0.70
C SER A 160 7.78 -16.41 -1.75
N GLY A 161 7.21 -15.22 -1.88
CA GLY A 161 7.67 -14.13 -2.74
C GLY A 161 8.68 -13.19 -2.08
N GLY A 162 8.91 -13.32 -0.77
CA GLY A 162 9.48 -12.26 0.08
C GLY A 162 8.37 -11.40 0.69
N CYS A 163 8.69 -10.47 1.60
CA CYS A 163 7.78 -9.45 2.17
C CYS A 163 6.35 -9.88 2.54
N ARG A 164 6.13 -11.16 2.93
CA ARG A 164 4.80 -11.73 3.21
C ARG A 164 3.91 -11.89 1.96
N ASP A 165 4.52 -12.12 0.81
CA ASP A 165 3.81 -12.53 -0.40
C ASP A 165 3.96 -14.04 -0.64
N PHE A 166 2.96 -14.63 -1.29
CA PHE A 166 3.04 -15.94 -1.92
C PHE A 166 2.79 -15.81 -3.41
N LYS A 167 3.59 -16.47 -4.24
CA LYS A 167 3.50 -16.35 -5.70
C LYS A 167 3.51 -17.68 -6.42
N ARG A 168 2.74 -17.76 -7.50
CA ARG A 168 2.76 -18.86 -8.47
C ARG A 168 2.23 -18.40 -9.81
N CYS A 169 2.70 -19.02 -10.90
CA CYS A 169 2.06 -18.92 -12.20
C CYS A 169 1.02 -20.05 -12.30
N LEU A 170 -0.25 -19.70 -12.50
CA LEU A 170 -1.39 -20.63 -12.55
C LEU A 170 -2.07 -20.56 -13.90
N SER A 171 -2.56 -21.69 -14.42
CA SER A 171 -3.54 -21.69 -15.51
C SER A 171 -4.90 -21.16 -15.05
N ALA A 172 -5.79 -20.78 -15.97
CA ALA A 172 -7.15 -20.32 -15.64
C ALA A 172 -7.91 -21.29 -14.73
N ASN A 173 -7.86 -22.59 -15.02
CA ASN A 173 -8.53 -23.61 -14.23
C ASN A 173 -7.89 -23.76 -12.83
N GLU A 174 -6.56 -23.75 -12.74
CA GLU A 174 -5.88 -23.81 -11.44
C GLU A 174 -6.18 -22.57 -10.59
N LEU A 175 -6.22 -21.39 -11.20
CA LEU A 175 -6.59 -20.15 -10.51
C LEU A 175 -8.04 -20.21 -10.01
N HIS A 176 -8.97 -20.69 -10.83
CA HIS A 176 -10.37 -20.85 -10.42
C HIS A 176 -10.49 -21.77 -9.20
N MET A 177 -9.84 -22.94 -9.24
CA MET A 177 -9.83 -23.89 -8.13
C MET A 177 -9.12 -23.32 -6.89
N PHE A 178 -8.03 -22.57 -7.07
CA PHE A 178 -7.35 -21.89 -5.98
C PHE A 178 -8.27 -20.88 -5.29
N CYS A 179 -8.96 -20.03 -6.06
CA CYS A 179 -9.92 -19.07 -5.50
C CYS A 179 -11.03 -19.78 -4.71
N LEU A 180 -11.62 -20.85 -5.25
CA LEU A 180 -12.66 -21.61 -4.54
C LEU A 180 -12.16 -22.21 -3.22
N ASP A 181 -11.00 -22.88 -3.25
CA ASP A 181 -10.40 -23.48 -2.07
C ASP A 181 -10.06 -22.42 -1.01
N PHE A 182 -9.53 -21.27 -1.45
CA PHE A 182 -9.15 -20.17 -0.57
C PHE A 182 -10.39 -19.54 0.08
N LEU A 183 -11.40 -19.20 -0.70
CA LEU A 183 -12.66 -18.62 -0.21
C LEU A 183 -13.36 -19.55 0.80
N ASN A 184 -13.34 -20.86 0.54
CA ASN A 184 -13.87 -21.87 1.45
C ASN A 184 -13.13 -21.92 2.80
N ALA A 185 -11.83 -21.67 2.80
CA ALA A 185 -10.99 -21.68 3.99
C ALA A 185 -11.05 -20.37 4.81
N LEU A 186 -11.77 -19.34 4.32
CA LEU A 186 -11.97 -18.10 5.08
C LEU A 186 -12.97 -18.28 6.22
N GLU A 187 -12.70 -17.63 7.34
CA GLU A 187 -13.63 -17.53 8.47
C GLU A 187 -14.83 -16.64 8.09
N SER A 188 -16.03 -16.98 8.58
CA SER A 188 -17.18 -16.08 8.45
C SER A 188 -17.06 -14.92 9.43
N GLN A 189 -17.24 -13.68 8.97
CA GLN A 189 -17.37 -12.53 9.86
C GLN A 189 -18.71 -12.58 10.60
N THR A 190 -18.68 -12.48 11.93
CA THR A 190 -19.81 -11.93 12.66
C THR A 190 -19.66 -10.41 12.64
N ILE A 191 -20.46 -9.70 11.84
CA ILE A 191 -20.38 -8.23 11.79
C ILE A 191 -20.94 -7.68 13.11
N THR A 192 -20.08 -7.50 14.10
CA THR A 192 -20.44 -6.78 15.33
C THR A 192 -19.27 -5.94 15.86
N ARG A 193 -19.48 -4.61 15.75
CA ARG A 193 -18.87 -3.48 16.48
C ARG A 193 -17.74 -2.69 15.82
N ASN A 194 -17.75 -1.38 16.11
CA ASN A 194 -16.63 -0.47 15.93
C ASN A 194 -15.46 -0.97 16.78
N THR A 195 -14.41 -1.48 16.14
CA THR A 195 -13.18 -1.90 16.81
C THR A 195 -12.55 -0.74 17.57
N THR A 196 -12.22 -0.97 18.82
CA THR A 196 -11.46 0.00 19.61
C THR A 196 -9.97 -0.24 19.45
N LEU A 197 -9.16 0.79 19.70
CA LEU A 197 -7.72 0.66 19.65
C LEU A 197 -7.19 -0.36 20.68
N ASP A 198 -7.82 -0.47 21.85
CA ASP A 198 -7.48 -1.48 22.85
C ASP A 198 -7.73 -2.90 22.36
N GLU A 199 -8.81 -3.11 21.59
CA GLU A 199 -9.07 -4.41 20.98
C GLU A 199 -8.02 -4.77 19.94
N CYS A 200 -7.61 -3.82 19.09
CA CYS A 200 -6.49 -4.00 18.17
C CYS A 200 -5.20 -4.36 18.90
N ILE A 201 -4.85 -3.63 19.96
CA ILE A 201 -3.66 -3.90 20.78
C ILE A 201 -3.70 -5.34 21.29
N ARG A 202 -4.81 -5.74 21.92
CA ARG A 202 -5.00 -7.10 22.44
C ARG A 202 -4.85 -8.18 21.36
N LEU A 203 -5.39 -7.96 20.16
CA LEU A 203 -5.26 -8.90 19.05
C LEU A 203 -3.80 -9.04 18.61
N VAL A 204 -3.07 -7.93 18.45
CA VAL A 204 -1.63 -7.95 18.11
C VAL A 204 -0.79 -8.57 19.23
N GLU A 205 -1.14 -8.34 20.50
CA GLU A 205 -0.49 -8.97 21.64
C GLU A 205 -0.71 -10.48 21.69
N ASN A 206 -1.85 -10.98 21.22
CA ASN A 206 -2.13 -12.41 21.21
C ASN A 206 -1.49 -13.10 20.00
N GLU A 207 -1.71 -12.54 18.81
CA GLU A 207 -1.41 -13.21 17.53
C GLU A 207 -0.14 -12.70 16.85
N GLY A 208 0.35 -11.54 17.26
CA GLY A 208 1.58 -10.94 16.73
C GLY A 208 2.84 -11.73 17.08
N ARG A 209 3.91 -11.48 16.32
CA ARG A 209 5.23 -12.08 16.50
C ARG A 209 6.16 -11.15 17.26
N PHE A 210 7.10 -11.68 18.04
CA PHE A 210 8.06 -10.85 18.79
C PHE A 210 9.18 -10.33 17.88
N TRP A 211 9.50 -9.03 17.97
CA TRP A 211 10.68 -8.45 17.31
C TRP A 211 11.65 -7.87 18.33
N ALA A 212 12.81 -8.52 18.45
CA ALA A 212 13.83 -8.18 19.44
C ALA A 212 14.33 -6.71 19.38
N SER A 213 14.29 -6.06 18.21
CA SER A 213 14.78 -4.67 18.04
C SER A 213 13.75 -3.59 18.38
N VAL A 214 12.46 -3.94 18.43
CA VAL A 214 11.36 -3.01 18.78
C VAL A 214 10.85 -3.27 20.19
N GLY A 215 11.16 -4.46 20.75
CA GLY A 215 10.83 -4.86 22.13
C GLY A 215 9.33 -5.03 22.38
N GLY A 216 8.59 -5.40 21.33
CA GLY A 216 7.16 -5.68 21.40
C GLY A 216 6.75 -6.69 20.32
N LYS A 217 5.51 -7.17 20.44
CA LYS A 217 4.88 -7.95 19.36
C LYS A 217 4.49 -7.04 18.21
N TYR A 218 4.45 -7.60 17.00
CA TYR A 218 4.00 -6.91 15.80
C TYR A 218 3.13 -7.81 14.92
N SER A 219 2.29 -7.17 14.11
CA SER A 219 1.47 -7.82 13.10
C SER A 219 1.57 -7.11 11.75
N TRP A 220 1.43 -7.89 10.69
CA TRP A 220 1.32 -7.42 9.31
C TRP A 220 -0.15 -7.33 8.93
N PHE A 221 -0.53 -6.15 8.47
CA PHE A 221 -1.86 -5.83 7.99
C PHE A 221 -1.78 -5.56 6.50
N VAL A 222 -2.71 -6.13 5.76
CA VAL A 222 -2.85 -5.88 4.33
C VAL A 222 -3.98 -4.88 4.13
N PHE A 223 -3.72 -3.85 3.33
CA PHE A 223 -4.69 -2.81 2.97
C PHE A 223 -4.89 -2.79 1.45
N PRO A 224 -6.08 -2.38 0.98
CA PRO A 224 -6.32 -2.19 -0.44
C PRO A 224 -5.28 -1.26 -1.05
N GLN A 225 -4.63 -1.70 -2.11
CA GLN A 225 -3.66 -0.90 -2.82
C GLN A 225 -4.39 -0.01 -3.83
N ARG A 226 -4.25 1.30 -3.69
CA ARG A 226 -4.69 2.22 -4.73
C ARG A 226 -3.52 2.50 -5.66
N PHE A 227 -3.55 1.85 -6.81
CA PHE A 227 -2.56 2.02 -7.86
C PHE A 227 -2.93 3.16 -8.83
N GLU A 228 -3.30 4.32 -8.28
CA GLU A 228 -3.65 5.49 -9.09
C GLU A 228 -2.41 6.36 -9.25
N VAL A 229 -1.78 6.28 -10.42
CA VAL A 229 -0.86 7.32 -10.89
C VAL A 229 -1.51 7.95 -12.11
N SER A 230 -2.67 8.58 -11.88
CA SER A 230 -3.39 9.36 -12.89
C SER A 230 -3.18 10.84 -12.59
N PHE A 231 -1.99 11.34 -12.85
CA PHE A 231 -1.74 12.77 -12.75
C PHE A 231 -2.36 13.48 -13.94
N SER A 232 -3.29 14.40 -13.67
CA SER A 232 -3.64 15.41 -14.65
C SER A 232 -2.41 16.28 -14.96
N ASN A 233 -2.45 17.04 -16.05
CA ASN A 233 -1.40 18.01 -16.33
C ASN A 233 -1.23 19.02 -15.19
N GLU A 234 -2.32 19.39 -14.50
CA GLU A 234 -2.28 20.28 -13.34
C GLU A 234 -1.64 19.61 -12.12
N ASP A 235 -1.90 18.32 -11.89
CA ASP A 235 -1.25 17.57 -10.81
C ASP A 235 0.25 17.40 -11.05
N TRP A 236 0.67 17.25 -12.31
CA TRP A 236 2.09 17.24 -12.68
C TRP A 236 2.76 18.59 -12.41
N VAL A 237 2.10 19.70 -12.73
CA VAL A 237 2.61 21.05 -12.42
C VAL A 237 2.71 21.26 -10.91
N MET A 238 1.68 20.86 -10.15
CA MET A 238 1.69 20.98 -8.69
C MET A 238 2.76 20.06 -8.05
N TYR A 239 2.97 18.86 -8.59
CA TYR A 239 4.05 17.97 -8.16
C TYR A 239 5.42 18.61 -8.41
N ASP A 240 5.62 19.27 -9.55
CA ASP A 240 6.85 20.01 -9.87
C ASP A 240 7.13 21.11 -8.83
N GLU A 241 6.12 21.90 -8.47
CA GLU A 241 6.26 22.95 -7.45
C GLU A 241 6.65 22.40 -6.07
N ILE A 242 6.20 21.19 -5.72
CA ILE A 242 6.51 20.54 -4.45
C ILE A 242 7.93 19.97 -4.49
N VAL A 243 8.32 19.30 -5.58
CA VAL A 243 9.66 18.73 -5.75
C VAL A 243 10.74 19.81 -5.84
N ASP A 244 10.47 20.95 -6.50
CA ASP A 244 11.40 22.08 -6.57
C ASP A 244 11.68 22.71 -5.19
N ARG A 245 10.77 22.52 -4.22
CA ARG A 245 10.96 22.93 -2.81
C ARG A 245 11.71 21.88 -1.98
N LEU A 246 11.89 20.67 -2.50
CA LEU A 246 12.67 19.64 -1.82
C LEU A 246 14.17 19.88 -2.07
N VAL A 247 14.95 19.95 -0.98
CA VAL A 247 16.41 20.09 -1.05
C VAL A 247 17.06 18.90 -1.77
N ARG A 248 16.40 17.73 -1.78
CA ARG A 248 16.77 16.53 -2.53
C ARG A 248 15.49 15.79 -2.95
N PRO A 249 15.38 15.30 -4.20
CA PRO A 249 14.28 14.41 -4.57
C PRO A 249 14.34 13.14 -3.69
N PRO A 250 13.21 12.56 -3.29
CA PRO A 250 13.23 11.36 -2.45
C PRO A 250 13.94 10.22 -3.17
N GLU A 251 14.79 9.47 -2.46
CA GLU A 251 15.38 8.25 -3.01
C GLU A 251 14.32 7.13 -2.98
N TRP A 252 13.48 7.12 -4.00
CA TRP A 252 12.52 6.05 -4.22
C TRP A 252 13.30 4.84 -4.72
N GLY A 253 13.49 3.84 -3.85
CA GLY A 253 14.14 2.58 -4.21
C GLY A 253 13.60 2.04 -5.54
N GLY A 254 14.49 1.70 -6.46
CA GLY A 254 14.16 1.18 -7.79
C GLY A 254 15.30 0.29 -8.28
N GLY A 255 15.00 -0.66 -9.15
CA GLY A 255 15.91 -1.76 -9.46
C GLY A 255 16.06 -2.10 -10.94
N LYS A 256 15.49 -1.30 -11.85
CA LYS A 256 15.55 -1.59 -13.28
C LYS A 256 16.30 -0.51 -14.04
N ASP A 257 17.29 -0.95 -14.80
CA ASP A 257 18.06 -0.11 -15.70
C ASP A 257 17.50 -0.27 -17.12
N VAL A 258 17.32 0.85 -17.83
CA VAL A 258 16.78 0.94 -19.21
C VAL A 258 17.63 1.88 -20.05
N SER A 259 17.65 1.70 -21.37
CA SER A 259 18.31 2.64 -22.30
C SER A 259 17.50 3.93 -22.49
N TYR A 260 18.13 4.99 -23.03
CA TYR A 260 17.44 6.23 -23.42
C TYR A 260 16.26 5.95 -24.37
N ASP A 261 16.49 5.18 -25.43
CA ASP A 261 15.48 4.88 -26.46
C ASP A 261 14.30 4.09 -25.88
N GLU A 262 14.58 3.11 -25.03
CA GLU A 262 13.53 2.38 -24.32
C GLU A 262 12.73 3.32 -23.41
N MET A 263 13.39 4.26 -22.73
CA MET A 263 12.72 5.23 -21.86
C MET A 263 11.84 6.19 -22.65
N LEU A 264 12.34 6.72 -23.76
CA LEU A 264 11.59 7.61 -24.65
C LEU A 264 10.37 6.88 -25.21
N SER A 265 10.57 5.64 -25.69
CA SER A 265 9.49 4.79 -26.20
C SER A 265 8.42 4.52 -25.14
N LEU A 266 8.80 4.27 -23.89
CA LEU A 266 7.85 4.10 -22.79
C LEU A 266 7.05 5.35 -22.52
N LEU A 267 7.60 6.54 -22.72
CA LEU A 267 6.91 7.81 -22.52
C LEU A 267 6.10 8.27 -23.74
N GLY A 268 5.96 7.42 -24.77
CA GLY A 268 5.25 7.76 -26.00
C GLY A 268 6.07 8.63 -26.94
N ASN A 269 7.40 8.55 -26.86
CA ASN A 269 8.37 9.39 -27.57
C ASN A 269 8.23 10.89 -27.25
N ASP A 270 7.76 11.22 -26.05
CA ASP A 270 7.61 12.59 -25.57
C ASP A 270 8.87 13.03 -24.79
N GLU A 271 9.76 13.74 -25.48
CA GLU A 271 11.00 14.27 -24.90
C GLU A 271 10.74 15.22 -23.72
N LYS A 272 9.62 15.95 -23.71
CA LYS A 272 9.29 16.85 -22.58
C LYS A 272 8.91 16.04 -21.35
N LYS A 273 8.15 14.95 -21.50
CA LYS A 273 7.87 14.02 -20.39
C LYS A 273 9.14 13.34 -19.89
N PHE A 274 10.09 13.05 -20.78
CA PHE A 274 11.37 12.48 -20.40
C PHE A 274 12.18 13.45 -19.52
N GLU A 275 12.34 14.70 -19.95
CA GLU A 275 13.03 15.74 -19.18
C GLU A 275 12.37 15.96 -17.81
N LEU A 276 11.04 15.96 -17.79
CA LEU A 276 10.23 16.06 -16.57
C LEU A 276 10.52 14.88 -15.61
N PHE A 277 10.45 13.64 -16.09
CA PHE A 277 10.70 12.44 -15.28
C PHE A 277 12.15 12.39 -14.75
N HIS A 278 13.10 12.90 -15.52
CA HIS A 278 14.49 13.03 -15.12
C HIS A 278 14.67 14.11 -14.03
N LYS A 279 14.09 15.30 -14.21
CA LYS A 279 14.09 16.39 -13.21
C LYS A 279 13.50 15.92 -11.88
N HIS A 280 12.44 15.13 -11.92
CA HIS A 280 11.72 14.65 -10.74
C HIS A 280 12.32 13.43 -10.03
N GLY A 281 13.42 12.85 -10.55
CA GLY A 281 13.96 11.62 -9.99
C GLY A 281 13.03 10.41 -10.13
N VAL A 282 12.14 10.41 -11.14
CA VAL A 282 11.38 9.22 -11.57
C VAL A 282 12.29 8.28 -12.38
N ILE A 283 13.25 8.88 -13.09
CA ILE A 283 14.36 8.20 -13.73
C ILE A 283 15.67 8.84 -13.31
N ARG A 284 16.70 8.01 -13.10
CA ARG A 284 18.02 8.45 -12.66
C ARG A 284 19.05 8.07 -13.70
N PRO A 285 19.90 8.99 -14.18
CA PRO A 285 20.98 8.62 -15.08
C PRO A 285 21.96 7.72 -14.32
N LEU A 286 22.27 6.58 -14.91
CA LEU A 286 23.40 5.75 -14.53
C LEU A 286 24.57 6.20 -15.39
N TRP A 287 25.70 6.41 -14.74
CA TRP A 287 26.97 6.88 -15.28
C TRP A 287 27.13 6.70 -16.80
N ILE A 288 27.38 7.80 -17.51
CA ILE A 288 27.77 7.79 -18.92
C ILE A 288 29.23 7.36 -18.95
N SER A 289 29.52 6.12 -19.34
CA SER A 289 30.91 5.75 -19.65
C SER A 289 31.29 6.38 -20.98
N PRO A 290 32.41 7.12 -21.09
CA PRO A 290 32.90 7.66 -22.36
C PRO A 290 33.12 6.59 -23.45
N GLU A 291 33.28 5.33 -23.03
CA GLU A 291 33.57 4.19 -23.90
C GLU A 291 32.29 3.49 -24.40
N ILE A 292 31.17 3.68 -23.69
CA ILE A 292 29.87 3.09 -23.99
C ILE A 292 28.92 4.28 -24.17
N CYS A 293 28.86 4.83 -25.39
CA CYS A 293 27.99 5.95 -25.77
C CYS A 293 26.48 5.61 -25.71
N GLU A 294 26.01 4.91 -24.69
CA GLU A 294 24.61 4.63 -24.44
C GLU A 294 24.28 5.10 -23.02
N ALA A 295 23.55 6.21 -22.92
CA ALA A 295 23.01 6.68 -21.65
C ALA A 295 22.03 5.63 -21.11
N LYS A 296 22.28 5.15 -19.88
CA LYS A 296 21.39 4.24 -19.16
C LYS A 296 20.70 5.00 -18.04
N PHE A 297 19.45 4.64 -17.79
CA PHE A 297 18.63 5.24 -16.75
C PHE A 297 18.13 4.15 -15.80
N ARG A 298 18.21 4.38 -14.50
CA ARG A 298 17.52 3.59 -13.49
C ARG A 298 16.13 4.15 -13.28
N LEU A 299 15.13 3.30 -13.44
CA LEU A 299 13.77 3.61 -13.03
C LEU A 299 13.68 3.57 -11.50
N THR A 300 13.13 4.61 -10.90
CA THR A 300 12.75 4.59 -9.48
C THR A 300 11.44 3.80 -9.30
N ALA A 301 10.95 3.62 -8.07
CA ALA A 301 9.74 2.82 -7.80
C ALA A 301 8.57 3.17 -8.75
N PHE A 302 8.25 4.46 -8.89
CA PHE A 302 7.20 4.93 -9.81
C PHE A 302 7.49 4.62 -11.27
N GLY A 303 8.71 4.94 -11.73
CA GLY A 303 9.12 4.65 -13.10
C GLY A 303 9.06 3.15 -13.41
N TYR A 304 9.44 2.31 -12.44
CA TYR A 304 9.39 0.86 -12.56
C TYR A 304 7.96 0.32 -12.64
N LEU A 305 7.02 0.89 -11.88
CA LEU A 305 5.61 0.51 -11.94
C LEU A 305 5.00 0.87 -13.31
N ILE A 306 5.22 2.09 -13.79
CA ILE A 306 4.79 2.53 -15.13
C ILE A 306 5.39 1.60 -16.19
N TRP A 307 6.68 1.27 -16.06
CA TRP A 307 7.37 0.34 -16.95
C TRP A 307 6.76 -1.07 -16.92
N GLU A 308 6.55 -1.64 -15.73
CA GLU A 308 5.94 -2.96 -15.57
C GLU A 308 4.55 -2.98 -16.21
N ARG A 309 3.73 -1.94 -16.01
CA ARG A 309 2.38 -1.84 -16.61
C ARG A 309 2.43 -1.78 -18.13
N LYS A 310 3.25 -0.90 -18.70
CA LYS A 310 3.38 -0.78 -20.17
C LYS A 310 3.93 -2.04 -20.83
N LYS A 311 4.83 -2.76 -20.16
CA LYS A 311 5.47 -3.96 -20.72
C LYS A 311 4.73 -5.26 -20.43
N LYS A 312 3.96 -5.33 -19.34
CA LYS A 312 3.33 -6.58 -18.87
C LYS A 312 1.81 -6.49 -18.72
N GLY A 313 1.21 -5.33 -19.01
CA GLY A 313 -0.22 -5.06 -18.89
C GLY A 313 -0.63 -4.70 -17.45
N PRO A 314 -1.94 -4.48 -17.23
CA PRO A 314 -2.44 -4.06 -15.92
C PRO A 314 -2.15 -5.08 -14.81
N ILE A 315 -2.08 -4.57 -13.59
CA ILE A 315 -2.11 -5.39 -12.38
C ILE A 315 -3.51 -5.26 -11.80
N ASN A 316 -4.20 -6.38 -11.64
CA ASN A 316 -5.52 -6.40 -11.02
C ASN A 316 -5.37 -6.84 -9.58
N GLU A 317 -5.88 -6.03 -8.65
CA GLU A 317 -5.97 -6.38 -7.25
C GLU A 317 -7.42 -6.75 -6.92
N PHE A 318 -7.63 -8.01 -6.54
CA PHE A 318 -8.92 -8.52 -6.13
C PHE A 318 -8.97 -8.66 -4.62
N TRP A 319 -10.03 -8.10 -4.04
CA TRP A 319 -10.34 -8.16 -2.62
C TRP A 319 -11.65 -8.90 -2.43
N ALA A 320 -11.59 -10.15 -2.00
CA ALA A 320 -12.78 -10.91 -1.67
C ALA A 320 -12.94 -11.02 -0.16
N ILE A 321 -14.11 -10.68 0.38
CA ILE A 321 -14.41 -10.72 1.82
C ILE A 321 -15.61 -11.63 2.07
N LYS A 322 -15.47 -12.62 2.94
CA LYS A 322 -16.55 -13.49 3.38
C LYS A 322 -17.43 -12.77 4.40
N ARG A 323 -18.71 -12.59 4.06
CA ARG A 323 -19.73 -11.91 4.87
C ARG A 323 -20.70 -12.87 5.56
N GLY A 324 -20.77 -14.11 5.10
CA GLY A 324 -21.59 -15.17 5.67
C GLY A 324 -21.12 -16.55 5.19
N GLU A 325 -21.88 -17.60 5.49
CA GLU A 325 -21.53 -18.99 5.17
C GLU A 325 -21.22 -19.17 3.67
N ASP A 326 -22.11 -18.67 2.81
CA ASP A 326 -21.97 -18.68 1.35
C ASP A 326 -22.10 -17.29 0.71
N ASN A 327 -21.91 -16.20 1.47
CA ASN A 327 -22.00 -14.84 0.96
C ASN A 327 -20.63 -14.14 0.99
N TYR A 328 -20.20 -13.63 -0.15
CA TYR A 328 -18.92 -12.97 -0.35
C TYR A 328 -19.12 -11.64 -1.06
N GLU A 329 -18.30 -10.67 -0.72
CA GLU A 329 -18.14 -9.42 -1.46
C GLU A 329 -16.82 -9.46 -2.22
N LEU A 330 -16.79 -8.99 -3.45
CA LEU A 330 -15.59 -8.79 -4.24
C LEU A 330 -15.48 -7.31 -4.61
N SER A 331 -14.29 -6.75 -4.36
CA SER A 331 -13.85 -5.46 -4.88
C SER A 331 -12.66 -5.68 -5.81
N LEU A 332 -12.58 -4.90 -6.88
CA LEU A 332 -11.48 -4.89 -7.83
C LEU A 332 -10.87 -3.50 -7.88
N CYS A 333 -9.56 -3.40 -7.64
CA CYS A 333 -8.76 -2.25 -8.03
C CYS A 333 -7.93 -2.62 -9.27
N VAL A 334 -8.03 -1.83 -10.34
CA VAL A 334 -7.24 -2.03 -11.56
C VAL A 334 -6.16 -0.97 -11.64
N ALA A 335 -4.90 -1.40 -11.57
CA ALA A 335 -3.75 -0.56 -11.89
C ALA A 335 -3.58 -0.50 -13.42
N SER A 336 -4.31 0.37 -14.11
CA SER A 336 -4.15 0.55 -15.57
C SER A 336 -3.78 1.97 -15.96
N ASP A 337 -2.92 2.10 -16.97
CA ASP A 337 -2.59 3.36 -17.67
C ASP A 337 -3.56 3.65 -18.84
N PHE A 338 -4.71 2.96 -18.94
CA PHE A 338 -5.61 3.14 -20.07
C PHE A 338 -6.32 4.49 -19.98
N GLU A 339 -5.81 5.49 -20.70
CA GLU A 339 -6.67 6.52 -21.27
C GLU A 339 -7.71 5.80 -22.13
N SER A 340 -9.00 6.05 -21.90
CA SER A 340 -10.06 5.53 -22.77
C SER A 340 -10.01 6.26 -24.12
N GLU A 341 -9.00 5.95 -24.92
CA GLU A 341 -8.91 6.46 -26.28
C GLU A 341 -10.04 5.84 -27.13
N GLY A 342 -10.96 6.69 -27.59
CA GLY A 342 -11.68 6.40 -28.83
C GLY A 342 -13.12 5.90 -28.74
N SER A 343 -13.91 6.24 -27.72
CA SER A 343 -15.37 6.31 -27.90
C SER A 343 -15.86 7.66 -27.43
N GLY A 344 -16.51 8.42 -28.30
CA GLY A 344 -17.09 9.74 -28.02
C GLY A 344 -18.24 9.69 -27.01
N MET A 345 -17.92 9.26 -25.78
CA MET A 345 -18.76 9.39 -24.60
C MET A 345 -18.02 10.29 -23.62
N SER A 346 -18.41 11.55 -23.62
CA SER A 346 -18.25 12.42 -22.46
C SER A 346 -18.97 11.78 -21.27
N GLU A 347 -18.20 11.30 -20.30
CA GLU A 347 -18.46 11.26 -18.86
C GLU A 347 -17.47 10.28 -18.23
N GLU A 348 -16.90 10.71 -17.10
CA GLU A 348 -16.05 9.93 -16.19
C GLU A 348 -16.42 8.44 -16.17
N LYS A 349 -15.58 7.60 -16.78
CA LYS A 349 -15.54 6.17 -16.47
C LYS A 349 -14.12 5.79 -16.16
N SER A 350 -13.71 6.12 -14.92
CA SER A 350 -12.85 5.21 -14.16
C SER A 350 -13.36 3.79 -14.41
N LEU A 351 -12.49 2.86 -14.82
CA LEU A 351 -12.85 1.43 -14.86
C LEU A 351 -13.60 1.13 -13.55
N PRO A 352 -14.88 0.71 -13.62
CA PRO A 352 -15.72 0.67 -12.43
C PRO A 352 -15.01 -0.21 -11.42
N SER A 353 -14.79 0.31 -10.21
CA SER A 353 -14.52 -0.54 -9.05
C SER A 353 -15.64 -1.58 -9.06
N LEU A 354 -15.31 -2.81 -9.46
CA LEU A 354 -16.29 -3.87 -9.55
C LEU A 354 -16.59 -4.28 -8.12
N MET A 355 -17.67 -3.74 -7.58
CA MET A 355 -18.26 -4.25 -6.35
C MET A 355 -19.35 -5.24 -6.74
N MET A 356 -19.19 -6.48 -6.30
CA MET A 356 -20.21 -7.51 -6.45
C MET A 356 -20.34 -8.29 -5.17
N SER A 357 -21.53 -8.84 -4.95
CA SER A 357 -21.78 -9.81 -3.90
C SER A 357 -22.30 -11.08 -4.54
N GLY A 358 -21.95 -12.24 -3.98
CA GLY A 358 -22.38 -13.52 -4.52
C GLY A 358 -21.85 -14.70 -3.73
N THR A 359 -22.14 -15.89 -4.26
CA THR A 359 -21.58 -17.15 -3.78
C THR A 359 -20.08 -17.24 -4.07
N ARG A 360 -19.37 -18.16 -3.40
CA ARG A 360 -17.95 -18.39 -3.70
C ARG A 360 -17.71 -18.73 -5.17
N GLU A 361 -18.64 -19.47 -5.79
CA GLU A 361 -18.57 -19.83 -7.21
C GLU A 361 -18.71 -18.59 -8.08
N GLU A 362 -19.66 -17.71 -7.79
CA GLU A 362 -19.85 -16.46 -8.53
C GLU A 362 -18.65 -15.52 -8.39
N ILE A 363 -18.08 -15.39 -7.19
CA ILE A 363 -16.87 -14.59 -6.96
C ILE A 363 -15.67 -15.18 -7.71
N ALA A 364 -15.42 -16.48 -7.58
CA ALA A 364 -14.30 -17.13 -8.25
C ALA A 364 -14.44 -17.08 -9.78
N GLN A 365 -15.66 -17.24 -10.33
CA GLN A 365 -15.92 -17.08 -11.76
C GLN A 365 -15.73 -15.63 -12.22
N SER A 366 -16.11 -14.66 -11.39
CA SER A 366 -15.98 -13.25 -11.73
C SER A 366 -14.53 -12.81 -11.80
N ILE A 367 -13.67 -13.28 -10.90
CA ILE A 367 -12.21 -13.05 -10.98
C ILE A 367 -11.67 -13.56 -12.32
N ILE A 368 -12.03 -14.79 -12.73
CA ILE A 368 -11.62 -15.37 -14.02
C ILE A 368 -12.21 -14.61 -15.20
N GLY A 369 -13.47 -14.19 -15.11
CA GLY A 369 -14.18 -13.46 -16.14
C GLY A 369 -13.55 -12.10 -16.43
N VAL A 370 -13.17 -11.36 -15.38
CA VAL A 370 -12.48 -10.06 -15.49
C VAL A 370 -11.14 -10.23 -16.20
N ILE A 371 -10.28 -11.12 -15.71
CA ILE A 371 -8.92 -11.29 -16.27
C ILE A 371 -8.96 -11.84 -17.71
N SER A 372 -9.98 -12.65 -18.05
CA SER A 372 -10.14 -13.18 -19.41
C SER A 372 -10.64 -12.11 -20.39
N LYS A 373 -11.58 -11.24 -19.96
CA LYS A 373 -12.10 -10.13 -20.77
C LYS A 373 -11.06 -9.05 -21.05
N GLN A 374 -10.12 -8.85 -20.12
CA GLN A 374 -9.01 -7.92 -20.31
C GLN A 374 -7.98 -8.39 -21.35
N GLY A 375 -8.21 -9.54 -21.99
CA GLY A 375 -7.70 -9.78 -23.34
C GLY A 375 -6.19 -9.68 -23.44
N TYR A 376 -5.46 -10.31 -22.52
CA TYR A 376 -4.00 -10.48 -22.64
C TYR A 376 -3.67 -11.51 -23.73
N LEU A 377 -4.14 -11.26 -24.95
CA LEU A 377 -3.61 -11.81 -26.18
C LEU A 377 -2.43 -10.92 -26.54
N PHE A 378 -1.23 -11.39 -26.20
CA PHE A 378 -0.01 -10.94 -26.88
C PHE A 378 0.04 -11.55 -28.27
#